data_AF-A0A957T8P4-F1
#
_entry.id   AF-A0A957T8P4-F1
#
_cell.length_a   1.000
_cell.length_b   1.000
_cell.length_c   1.000
_cell.angle_alpha   90.00
_cell.angle_beta   90.00
_cell.angle_gamma   90.00
#
_symmetry.space_group_name_H-M   'P 1'
#
loop_
_entity.id
_entity.type
_entity.pdbx_description
1 polymer ?
#
loop_
_entity_poly.entity_id
_entity_poly.type
_entity_poly.pdbx_seq_one_letter_code
_entity_poly.pdbx_strand_id
1 'polypeptide(L)' 'MTNKTLARLSKPVEAQEMLEDIRAYDDAKARIEAGEELIPSRVSYALLDGKNPIRVWREYRGLTQQQLAEKVGISKPYLS' A
#
# COMPACT_ATOMS: atom_id res chain seq x y z
N MET A 1 30.63 -26.95 18.76
CA MET A 1 29.95 -27.58 17.60
C MET A 1 28.71 -26.78 17.18
N THR A 2 28.74 -25.45 17.23
CA THR A 2 27.49 -24.66 17.33
C THR A 2 27.18 -23.86 16.06
N ASN A 3 28.19 -23.40 15.32
CA ASN A 3 27.95 -22.49 14.19
C ASN A 3 27.57 -23.22 12.88
N LYS A 4 28.16 -24.40 12.62
CA LYS A 4 27.91 -25.18 11.39
C LYS A 4 26.50 -25.80 11.35
N THR A 5 25.95 -26.13 12.51
CA THR A 5 24.60 -26.71 12.64
C THR A 5 23.52 -25.65 12.44
N LEU A 6 23.71 -24.43 12.98
CA LEU A 6 22.80 -23.29 12.76
C LEU A 6 22.77 -22.86 11.30
N ALA A 7 23.93 -22.75 10.64
CA ALA A 7 24.01 -22.43 9.20
C ALA A 7 23.36 -23.50 8.31
N ARG A 8 23.25 -24.76 8.76
CA ARG A 8 22.56 -25.82 8.02
C ARG A 8 21.03 -25.73 8.17
N LEU A 9 20.56 -25.24 9.31
CA LEU A 9 19.14 -25.06 9.61
C LEU A 9 18.57 -23.78 8.97
N SER A 10 19.39 -22.74 8.72
CA SER A 10 18.94 -21.50 8.06
C SER A 10 18.67 -21.67 6.56
N LYS A 11 19.43 -22.52 5.87
CA LYS A 11 19.31 -22.75 4.41
C LYS A 11 17.90 -23.07 3.90
N PRO A 12 17.14 -24.02 4.50
CA PRO A 12 15.77 -24.28 4.06
C PRO A 12 14.81 -23.12 4.37
N VAL A 13 15.03 -22.36 5.45
CA VAL A 13 14.22 -21.19 5.80
C VAL A 13 14.47 -20.07 4.79
N GLU A 14 15.73 -19.77 4.47
CA GLU A 14 16.13 -18.81 3.43
C GLU A 14 15.48 -19.15 2.07
N ALA A 15 15.46 -20.43 1.70
CA ALA A 15 14.84 -20.88 0.45
C ALA A 15 13.31 -20.73 0.47
N GLN A 16 12.68 -20.94 1.62
CA GLN A 16 11.24 -20.77 1.80
C GLN A 16 10.85 -19.29 1.73
N GLU A 17 11.58 -18.40 2.43
CA GLU A 17 11.37 -16.95 2.37
C GLU A 17 11.53 -16.43 0.93
N MET A 18 12.56 -16.87 0.21
CA MET A 18 12.76 -16.50 -1.19
C MET A 18 11.60 -16.97 -2.09
N LEU A 19 11.04 -18.16 -1.84
CA LEU A 19 9.87 -18.64 -2.58
C LEU A 19 8.62 -17.80 -2.28
N GLU A 20 8.46 -17.36 -1.04
CA GLU A 20 7.37 -16.48 -0.63
C GLU A 20 7.49 -15.09 -1.27
N ASP A 21 8.71 -14.53 -1.32
CA ASP A 21 8.99 -13.27 -2.01
C ASP A 21 8.68 -13.33 -3.51
N ILE A 22 9.07 -14.42 -4.19
CA ILE A 22 8.75 -14.65 -5.62
C ILE A 22 7.24 -14.69 -5.82
N ARG A 23 6.52 -15.45 -4.98
CA ARG A 23 5.06 -15.54 -5.07
C ARG A 23 4.39 -14.18 -4.84
N ALA A 24 4.84 -13.44 -3.83
CA ALA A 24 4.31 -12.11 -3.53
C ALA A 24 4.55 -11.13 -4.69
N TYR A 25 5.71 -11.22 -5.36
CA TYR A 25 6.01 -10.45 -6.56
C TYR A 25 5.08 -10.83 -7.72
N ASP A 26 4.96 -12.13 -8.05
CA ASP A 26 4.14 -12.62 -9.15
C ASP A 26 2.67 -12.23 -8.95
N ASP A 27 2.13 -12.36 -7.74
CA ASP A 27 0.76 -11.96 -7.39
C ASP A 27 0.56 -10.44 -7.54
N ALA A 28 1.50 -9.63 -7.06
CA ALA A 28 1.44 -8.17 -7.22
C ALA A 28 1.49 -7.77 -8.70
N LYS A 29 2.34 -8.41 -9.49
CA LYS A 29 2.44 -8.19 -10.95
C LYS A 29 1.15 -8.55 -11.67
N ALA A 30 0.57 -9.71 -11.36
CA ALA A 30 -0.70 -10.14 -11.94
C ALA A 30 -1.84 -9.18 -11.63
N ARG A 31 -1.93 -8.64 -10.39
CA ARG A 31 -2.94 -7.65 -10.03
C ARG A 31 -2.76 -6.32 -10.78
N ILE A 32 -1.53 -5.86 -10.94
CA ILE A 32 -1.21 -4.65 -11.73
C ILE A 32 -1.62 -4.86 -13.19
N GLU A 33 -1.33 -6.02 -13.78
CA GLU A 33 -1.74 -6.36 -15.15
C GLU A 33 -3.26 -6.47 -15.29
N ALA A 34 -3.95 -6.93 -14.24
CA ALA A 34 -5.41 -6.96 -14.15
C ALA A 34 -6.05 -5.57 -13.94
N GLY A 35 -5.25 -4.50 -13.86
CA GLY A 35 -5.72 -3.12 -13.77
C GLY A 35 -5.81 -2.56 -12.35
N GLU A 36 -5.08 -3.14 -11.38
CA GLU A 36 -4.93 -2.52 -10.06
C GLU A 36 -4.36 -1.10 -10.17
N GLU A 37 -4.96 -0.17 -9.45
CA GLU A 37 -4.53 1.21 -9.44
C GLU A 37 -3.18 1.39 -8.73
N LEU A 38 -2.23 2.01 -9.42
CA LEU A 38 -0.94 2.39 -8.84
C LEU A 38 -1.02 3.78 -8.19
N ILE A 39 -0.75 3.82 -6.90
CA ILE A 39 -0.80 5.03 -6.08
C ILE A 39 0.60 5.69 -6.05
N PRO A 40 0.74 6.96 -6.46
CA PRO A 40 2.03 7.66 -6.39
C PRO A 40 2.53 7.79 -4.95
N SER A 41 3.84 7.65 -4.75
CA SER A 41 4.48 7.72 -3.43
C SER A 41 4.15 8.98 -2.63
N ARG A 42 3.93 10.13 -3.30
CA ARG A 42 3.50 11.39 -2.66
C ARG A 42 2.21 11.26 -1.82
N VAL A 43 1.29 10.38 -2.22
CA VAL A 43 0.04 10.11 -1.51
C VAL A 43 0.37 9.34 -0.23
N SER A 44 1.12 8.23 -0.37
CA SER A 44 1.55 7.39 0.75
C SER A 44 2.36 8.17 1.79
N TYR A 45 3.34 8.97 1.34
CA TYR A 45 4.14 9.79 2.26
C TYR A 45 3.31 10.85 2.98
N ALA A 46 2.37 11.51 2.30
CA ALA A 46 1.48 12.46 2.99
C ALA A 46 0.64 11.78 4.08
N LEU A 47 0.19 10.54 3.88
CA LEU A 47 -0.52 9.77 4.90
C LEU A 47 0.39 9.40 6.06
N LEU A 48 1.61 8.94 5.77
CA LEU A 48 2.62 8.61 6.79
C LEU A 48 3.05 9.83 7.61
N ASP A 49 3.07 11.03 7.00
CA ASP A 49 3.32 12.31 7.66
C ASP A 49 2.12 12.81 8.50
N GLY A 50 1.05 12.02 8.62
CA GLY A 50 -0.13 12.33 9.43
C GLY A 50 -1.02 13.43 8.84
N LYS A 51 -0.93 13.71 7.53
CA LYS A 51 -1.90 14.61 6.88
C LYS A 51 -3.29 13.97 6.93
N ASN A 52 -4.33 14.81 6.97
CA ASN A 52 -5.71 14.33 6.92
C ASN A 52 -5.93 13.41 5.69
N PRO A 53 -6.33 12.14 5.87
CA PRO A 53 -6.46 11.19 4.78
C PRO A 53 -7.50 11.57 3.72
N ILE A 54 -8.65 12.11 4.14
CA ILE A 54 -9.72 12.52 3.24
C ILE A 54 -9.21 13.63 2.32
N ARG A 55 -8.52 14.63 2.88
CA ARG A 55 -7.92 15.72 2.10
C ARG A 55 -6.91 15.20 1.08
N VAL A 56 -5.99 14.32 1.50
CA VAL A 56 -4.95 13.74 0.63
C VAL A 56 -5.56 12.99 -0.54
N TRP A 57 -6.50 12.07 -0.28
CA TRP A 57 -7.16 11.29 -1.32
C TRP A 57 -7.99 12.16 -2.25
N ARG A 58 -8.75 13.10 -1.70
CA ARG A 58 -9.59 14.03 -2.46
C ARG A 58 -8.76 14.86 -3.45
N GLU A 59 -7.66 15.44 -2.98
CA GLU A 59 -6.75 16.24 -3.82
C GLU A 59 -6.07 15.38 -4.90
N TYR A 60 -5.65 14.16 -4.57
CA TYR A 60 -5.10 13.22 -5.55
C TYR A 60 -6.11 12.88 -6.65
N ARG A 61 -7.40 12.76 -6.31
CA ARG A 61 -8.50 12.51 -7.26
C ARG A 61 -9.00 13.77 -7.97
N GLY A 62 -8.38 14.94 -7.75
CA GLY A 62 -8.78 16.20 -8.37
C GLY A 62 -10.15 16.74 -7.92
N LEU A 63 -10.62 16.33 -6.74
CA LEU A 63 -11.91 16.76 -6.19
C LEU A 63 -11.72 17.97 -5.26
N THR A 64 -12.68 18.88 -5.25
CA THR A 64 -12.83 19.89 -4.19
C THR A 64 -13.59 19.31 -3.00
N GLN A 65 -13.45 19.91 -1.81
CA GLN A 65 -14.19 19.47 -0.61
C GLN A 65 -15.70 19.51 -0.85
N GLN A 66 -16.18 20.50 -1.61
CA GLN A 66 -17.58 20.63 -2.00
C GLN A 66 -18.03 19.47 -2.91
N GLN A 67 -17.25 19.17 -3.96
CA GLN A 67 -17.55 18.06 -4.88
C GLN A 67 -17.60 16.70 -4.16
N LEU A 68 -16.70 16.47 -3.20
CA LEU A 68 -16.72 15.23 -2.43
C LEU A 68 -17.93 15.17 -1.49
N ALA A 69 -18.26 16.27 -0.80
CA ALA A 69 -19.42 16.34 0.09
C ALA A 69 -20.73 16.06 -0.66
N GLU A 70 -20.89 16.63 -1.85
CA GLU A 70 -22.03 16.37 -2.75
C GLU A 70 -22.11 14.89 -3.16
N LYS A 71 -20.98 14.28 -3.54
CA LYS A 71 -20.92 12.87 -3.95
C LYS A 71 -21.31 11.89 -2.84
N VAL A 72 -21.03 12.23 -1.58
CA VAL A 72 -21.33 11.37 -0.42
C VAL A 72 -22.61 11.78 0.33
N GLY A 73 -23.30 12.82 -0.12
CA GLY A 73 -24.61 13.23 0.42
C GLY A 73 -24.56 13.90 1.80
N ILE A 74 -23.46 14.56 2.17
CA ILE A 74 -23.33 15.28 3.45
C ILE A 74 -23.06 16.76 3.24
N SER A 75 -23.28 17.60 4.27
CA SER A 75 -22.87 18.99 4.20
C SER A 75 -21.36 19.13 4.38
N LYS A 76 -20.76 20.09 3.66
CA LYS A 76 -19.31 20.34 3.62
C LYS A 76 -18.64 20.42 5.01
N PRO A 77 -19.22 21.05 6.05
CA PRO A 77 -18.61 21.12 7.38
C PRO A 77 -18.41 19.76 8.07
N TYR A 78 -19.16 18.72 7.69
CA TYR A 78 -19.00 17.36 8.24
C TYR A 78 -17.91 16.54 7.55
N LEU A 79 -17.26 17.07 6.51
CA LEU A 79 -16.18 16.42 5.78
C LEU A 79 -14.83 17.02 6.19
N SER A 80 -14.09 16.36 7.10
CA SER A 80 -12.80 16.84 7.62
C SER A 80 -11.59 16.40 6.80
#